data_AF-A0A9X0CNN9-F1
#
_entry.id   AF-A0A9X0CNN9-F1
#
_cell.length_a   1.000
_cell.length_b   1.000
_cell.length_c   1.000
_cell.angle_alpha   90.00
_cell.angle_beta   90.00
_cell.angle_gamma   90.00
#
_symmetry.space_group_name_H-M   'P 1'
#
loop_
_entity.id
_entity.type
_entity.pdbx_description
1 polymer ?
#
loop_
_entity_poly.entity_id
_entity_poly.type
_entity_poly.pdbx_seq_one_letter_code
_entity_poly.pdbx_strand_id
1 'polypeptide(L)'
;MVDNKMRGLIRVICFLSFIHPVPPRFVETPDRVISVIGNKVASVSCRAFGFPSPTIVWSRGLVSLPQGRTTVTNVTLNISNFSPHDSGTYQCKASN
;
A
#
# COMPACT_ATOMS: atom_id res chain seq x y z
N MET A 1 41.19 34.31 36.86
CA MET A 1 39.97 34.67 36.11
C MET A 1 40.34 34.90 34.66
N VAL A 2 40.44 33.85 33.84
CA VAL A 2 40.32 33.97 32.37
C VAL A 2 39.59 32.71 31.94
N ASP A 3 38.37 32.93 31.57
CA ASP A 3 37.33 31.95 31.51
C ASP A 3 37.20 31.66 30.00
N ASN A 4 37.59 30.45 29.58
CA ASN A 4 37.86 30.10 28.19
C ASN A 4 36.54 30.00 27.42
N LYS A 5 36.12 31.12 26.83
CA LYS A 5 34.83 31.24 26.16
C LYS A 5 34.87 30.42 24.87
N MET A 6 34.15 29.31 24.87
CA MET A 6 33.90 28.49 23.69
C MET A 6 33.39 29.36 22.54
N ARG A 7 34.25 29.66 21.56
CA ARG A 7 33.88 30.35 20.33
C ARG A 7 33.62 29.32 19.23
N GLY A 8 32.40 28.78 19.22
CA GLY A 8 31.91 27.93 18.12
C GLY A 8 31.17 28.77 17.07
N LEU A 9 31.26 28.39 15.81
CA LEU A 9 30.47 28.97 14.71
C LEU A 9 29.43 27.94 14.26
N ILE A 10 28.15 28.34 14.24
CA ILE A 10 27.08 27.54 13.64
C ILE A 10 26.98 27.92 12.16
N ARG A 11 27.11 26.93 11.26
CA ARG A 11 26.85 27.09 9.83
C ARG A 11 25.50 26.47 9.51
N VAL A 12 24.50 27.31 9.23
CA VAL A 12 23.19 26.87 8.78
C VAL A 12 23.18 26.85 7.26
N ILE A 13 22.82 25.72 6.67
CA ILE A 13 22.62 25.61 5.23
C ILE A 13 21.15 25.27 4.99
N CYS A 14 20.46 26.15 4.26
CA CYS A 14 19.09 25.93 3.83
C CYS A 14 19.11 25.43 2.38
N PHE A 15 18.37 24.36 2.09
CA PHE A 15 18.18 23.86 0.73
C PHE A 15 16.70 23.86 0.40
N LEU A 16 16.36 24.17 -0.85
CA LEU A 16 15.03 23.93 -1.41
C LEU A 16 15.08 22.61 -2.16
N SER A 17 14.12 21.72 -1.92
CA SER A 17 13.91 20.54 -2.74
C SER A 17 12.55 20.62 -3.43
N PHE A 18 12.53 20.32 -4.72
CA PHE A 18 11.32 20.13 -5.50
C PHE A 18 11.42 18.76 -6.16
N ILE A 19 10.47 17.86 -5.84
CA ILE A 19 10.40 16.53 -6.43
C ILE A 19 9.18 16.49 -7.32
N HIS A 20 9.36 16.14 -8.59
CA HIS A 20 8.25 16.01 -9.53
C HIS A 20 7.38 14.80 -9.13
N PRO A 21 6.06 14.98 -8.90
CA PRO A 21 5.17 13.87 -8.62
C PRO A 21 5.18 12.86 -9.76
N VAL A 22 5.19 11.57 -9.41
CA VAL A 22 5.12 10.48 -10.39
C VAL A 22 3.77 9.80 -10.21
N PRO A 23 2.93 9.74 -11.27
CA PRO A 23 1.62 9.13 -11.17
C PRO A 23 1.72 7.63 -10.83
N PRO A 24 0.71 7.06 -10.16
CA PRO A 24 0.70 5.64 -9.82
C PRO A 24 0.68 4.79 -11.09
N ARG A 25 1.55 3.78 -11.14
CA ARG A 25 1.57 2.74 -12.17
C ARG A 25 1.65 1.37 -11.51
N PHE A 26 0.87 0.41 -11.98
CA PHE A 26 0.97 -0.95 -11.47
C PHE A 26 2.30 -1.58 -11.87
N VAL A 27 2.98 -2.19 -10.90
CA VAL A 27 4.18 -3.02 -11.11
C VAL A 27 3.87 -4.50 -10.88
N GLU A 28 2.76 -4.79 -10.21
CA GLU A 28 2.19 -6.13 -10.10
C GLU A 28 0.67 -6.01 -10.10
N THR A 29 0.04 -6.82 -10.94
CA THR A 29 -1.41 -6.99 -10.99
C THR A 29 -1.75 -8.46 -10.81
N PRO A 30 -2.84 -8.79 -10.12
CA PRO A 30 -3.30 -10.16 -10.03
C PRO A 30 -3.78 -10.67 -11.41
N ASP A 31 -3.83 -12.00 -11.55
CA ASP A 31 -4.48 -12.62 -12.69
C ASP A 31 -5.96 -12.21 -12.79
N ARG A 32 -6.48 -12.15 -14.01
CA ARG A 32 -7.88 -11.76 -14.26
C ARG A 32 -8.88 -12.69 -13.57
N VAL A 33 -8.51 -13.97 -13.42
CA VAL A 33 -9.32 -15.00 -12.78
C VAL A 33 -8.41 -15.86 -11.91
N ILE A 34 -8.78 -16.03 -10.64
CA ILE A 34 -8.04 -16.85 -9.67
C ILE A 34 -9.00 -17.91 -9.15
N SER A 35 -8.61 -19.19 -9.26
CA SER A 35 -9.33 -20.29 -8.63
C SER A 35 -8.86 -20.47 -7.19
N VAL A 36 -9.78 -20.40 -6.23
CA VAL A 36 -9.48 -20.61 -4.81
C VAL A 36 -10.14 -21.88 -4.32
N ILE A 37 -9.39 -22.72 -3.62
CA ILE A 37 -9.92 -23.93 -2.98
C ILE A 37 -10.72 -23.52 -1.74
N GLY A 38 -11.92 -24.07 -1.60
CA GLY A 38 -12.77 -23.81 -0.42
C GLY A 38 -12.07 -24.12 0.90
N ASN A 39 -12.39 -23.35 1.94
CA ASN A 39 -11.79 -23.42 3.28
C ASN A 39 -10.28 -23.14 3.33
N LYS A 40 -9.68 -22.64 2.25
CA LYS A 40 -8.30 -22.13 2.22
C LYS A 40 -8.29 -20.61 2.24
N VAL A 41 -7.09 -20.04 2.35
CA VAL A 41 -6.88 -18.60 2.27
C VAL A 41 -6.77 -18.21 0.80
N ALA A 42 -7.57 -17.25 0.36
CA ALA A 42 -7.34 -16.54 -0.90
C ALA A 42 -6.32 -15.43 -0.67
N SER A 43 -5.24 -15.39 -1.46
CA SER A 43 -4.21 -14.34 -1.37
C SER A 43 -4.03 -13.69 -2.74
N VAL A 44 -4.26 -12.39 -2.82
CA VAL A 44 -4.23 -11.62 -4.07
C VAL A 44 -3.36 -10.38 -3.88
N SER A 45 -2.25 -10.30 -4.60
CA SER A 45 -1.29 -9.21 -4.51
C SER A 45 -1.52 -8.16 -5.60
N CYS A 46 -1.33 -6.89 -5.24
CA CYS A 46 -1.41 -5.75 -6.16
C CYS A 46 -0.42 -4.68 -5.70
N ARG A 47 0.56 -4.34 -6.55
CA ARG A 47 1.60 -3.36 -6.22
C ARG A 47 1.62 -2.25 -7.24
N ALA A 48 1.78 -1.02 -6.75
CA ALA A 48 1.96 0.16 -7.58
C ALA A 48 3.19 0.96 -7.17
N PHE A 49 3.80 1.61 -8.15
CA PHE A 49 4.88 2.56 -7.98
C PHE A 49 4.38 3.98 -8.26
N GLY A 50 4.90 4.98 -7.56
CA GLY A 50 4.56 6.39 -7.75
C GLY A 50 5.27 7.25 -6.70
N PHE A 51 5.17 8.57 -6.85
CA PHE A 51 5.66 9.53 -5.86
C PHE A 51 4.63 10.65 -5.65
N PRO A 52 4.15 10.88 -4.40
CA PRO A 52 4.38 10.08 -3.19
C PRO A 52 4.01 8.60 -3.37
N SER A 53 4.53 7.72 -2.50
CA SER A 53 4.28 6.28 -2.59
C SER A 53 2.76 5.99 -2.61
N PRO A 54 2.23 5.28 -3.62
CA PRO A 54 0.79 5.04 -3.72
C PRO A 54 0.27 4.19 -2.56
N THR A 55 -0.90 4.57 -2.04
CA THR A 55 -1.70 3.73 -1.15
C THR A 55 -2.53 2.76 -1.99
N ILE A 56 -2.59 1.50 -1.56
CA ILE A 56 -3.42 0.46 -2.18
C ILE A 56 -4.67 0.22 -1.33
N VAL A 57 -5.85 0.33 -1.96
CA VAL A 57 -7.15 0.07 -1.33
C VAL A 57 -7.87 -1.03 -2.11
N TRP A 58 -8.38 -2.02 -1.36
CA TRP A 58 -9.17 -3.11 -1.92
C TRP A 58 -10.67 -2.88 -1.72
N SER A 59 -11.47 -3.23 -2.72
CA SER A 59 -12.94 -3.22 -2.65
C SER A 59 -13.54 -4.43 -3.37
N ARG A 60 -14.82 -4.73 -3.09
CA ARG A 60 -15.61 -5.77 -3.78
C ARG A 60 -16.84 -5.15 -4.44
N GLY A 61 -16.59 -4.17 -5.31
CA GLY A 61 -17.64 -3.36 -5.93
C GLY A 61 -18.43 -2.57 -4.88
N LEU A 62 -19.75 -2.75 -4.87
CA LEU A 62 -20.67 -2.11 -3.91
C LEU A 62 -20.87 -2.93 -2.63
N VAL A 63 -20.29 -4.13 -2.55
CA VAL A 63 -20.41 -5.02 -1.40
C VAL A 63 -19.17 -4.86 -0.51
N SER A 64 -19.36 -4.93 0.81
CA SER A 64 -18.25 -4.93 1.75
C SER A 64 -17.35 -6.15 1.53
N LEU A 65 -16.05 -5.98 1.79
CA LEU A 65 -15.14 -7.12 1.93
C LEU A 65 -15.64 -8.07 3.04
N PRO A 66 -15.37 -9.39 2.96
CA PRO A 66 -15.77 -10.34 4.00
C PRO A 66 -15.27 -9.92 5.40
N GLN A 67 -16.20 -9.45 6.25
CA GLN A 67 -15.86 -8.94 7.58
C GLN A 67 -15.32 -10.04 8.49
N GLY A 68 -14.36 -9.69 9.35
CA GLY A 68 -13.71 -10.61 10.29
C GLY A 68 -12.81 -11.67 9.66
N ARG A 69 -12.78 -11.78 8.32
CA ARG A 69 -11.97 -12.76 7.57
C ARG A 69 -11.00 -12.11 6.58
N THR A 70 -11.11 -10.81 6.36
CA THR A 70 -10.26 -10.07 5.41
C THR A 70 -9.14 -9.34 6.11
N THR A 71 -7.91 -9.47 5.62
CA THR A 71 -6.77 -8.65 6.01
C THR A 71 -6.03 -8.12 4.78
N VAL A 72 -5.45 -6.93 4.89
CA VAL A 72 -4.56 -6.38 3.86
C VAL A 72 -3.18 -6.20 4.48
N THR A 73 -2.20 -6.95 3.98
CA THR A 73 -0.82 -6.94 4.50
C THR A 73 0.14 -6.84 3.33
N ASN A 74 1.08 -5.89 3.38
CA ASN A 74 2.00 -5.62 2.27
C ASN A 74 1.27 -5.55 0.92
N VAL A 75 0.20 -4.74 0.88
CA VAL A 75 -0.70 -4.52 -0.28
C VAL A 75 -1.37 -5.77 -0.87
N THR A 76 -1.26 -6.92 -0.19
CA THR A 76 -1.91 -8.19 -0.53
C THR A 76 -3.20 -8.34 0.24
N LEU A 77 -4.30 -8.60 -0.48
CA LEU A 77 -5.59 -8.97 0.08
C LEU A 77 -5.58 -10.44 0.46
N ASN A 78 -5.89 -10.74 1.72
CA ASN A 78 -6.07 -12.09 2.22
C ASN A 78 -7.50 -12.29 2.72
N ILE A 79 -8.15 -13.37 2.31
CA ILE A 79 -9.48 -13.76 2.77
C ILE A 79 -9.39 -15.17 3.31
N SER A 80 -9.56 -15.33 4.63
CA SER A 80 -9.53 -16.64 5.29
C SER A 80 -10.86 -17.40 5.12
N ASN A 81 -10.76 -18.73 5.19
CA ASN A 81 -11.90 -19.65 5.06
C ASN A 81 -12.77 -19.32 3.84
N PHE A 82 -12.15 -19.29 2.65
CA PHE A 82 -12.81 -18.88 1.42
C PHE A 82 -13.99 -19.80 1.09
N SER A 83 -15.12 -19.20 0.72
CA SER A 83 -16.38 -19.91 0.42
C SER A 83 -16.93 -19.50 -0.95
N PRO A 84 -17.85 -20.28 -1.55
CA PRO A 84 -18.50 -19.88 -2.79
C PRO A 84 -19.18 -18.49 -2.74
N HIS A 85 -19.66 -18.05 -1.57
CA HIS A 85 -20.26 -16.73 -1.36
C HIS A 85 -19.24 -15.58 -1.40
N ASP A 86 -17.95 -15.87 -1.28
CA ASP A 86 -16.87 -14.88 -1.43
C ASP A 86 -16.54 -14.65 -2.91
N SER A 87 -17.04 -15.47 -3.82
CA SER A 87 -16.83 -15.30 -5.27
C SER A 87 -17.37 -13.95 -5.76
N GLY A 88 -16.57 -13.23 -6.54
CA GLY A 88 -17.00 -11.95 -7.10
C GLY A 88 -15.84 -11.15 -7.67
N THR A 89 -16.14 -9.93 -8.09
CA THR A 89 -15.13 -9.00 -8.61
C THR A 89 -14.52 -8.21 -7.45
N TYR A 90 -13.21 -8.34 -7.29
CA TYR A 90 -12.42 -7.55 -6.35
C TYR A 90 -11.59 -6.53 -7.13
N GLN A 91 -11.45 -5.33 -6.59
CA GLN A 91 -10.74 -4.22 -7.22
C GLN A 91 -9.62 -3.73 -6.32
N CYS A 92 -8.45 -3.55 -6.90
CA CYS A 92 -7.32 -2.86 -6.28
C CYS A 92 -7.24 -1.45 -6.87
N LYS A 93 -7.28 -0.43 -6.01
CA LYS A 93 -7.11 0.98 -6.38
C LYS A 93 -5.79 1.49 -5.81
N ALA A 94 -4.93 2.03 -6.67
CA ALA A 94 -3.71 2.73 -6.30
C ALA A 94 -3.92 4.24 -6.40
N SER A 95 -3.55 5.00 -5.36
CA SER A 95 -3.61 6.46 -5.36
C SER A 95 -2.51 7.08 -4.50
N ASN A 96 -1.88 8.15 -4.99
CA ASN A 96 -0.95 9.01 -4.26
C ASN A 96 -1.55 10.39 -3.98
#